data_AF-A0AAU8CGV6-F1
#
_entry.id   AF-A0AAU8CGV6-F1
#
_cell.length_a   1.000
_cell.length_b   1.000
_cell.length_c   1.000
_cell.angle_alpha   90.00
_cell.angle_beta   90.00
_cell.angle_gamma   90.00
#
_symmetry.space_group_name_H-M   'P 1'
#
loop_
_entity.id
_entity.type
_entity.pdbx_description
1 polymer ?
#
loop_
_entity_poly.entity_id
_entity_poly.type
_entity_poly.pdbx_seq_one_letter_code
_entity_poly.pdbx_strand_id
1 'polypeptide(L)'
;MSEFDPAPGADNDDAFQRWQADTDTFDRVYDVVLGVTTPTTYRVIAERADCSANAAKKHLDRLTEMGVVRKDEQSRPARYERDDGYLEWQEARRIARELSVEEIIDRVADLEAEQQTYEQRFETADPESVTVFELDDHEALHERMQAVSEWQATTRDLRLYELARQLAQNDGHLIPA
;
A
#
# COMPACT_ATOMS: atom_id res chain seq x y z
N MET A 1 30.96 39.07 24.45
CA MET A 1 29.63 38.51 24.79
C MET A 1 28.83 38.54 23.51
N SER A 2 28.39 37.38 23.06
CA SER A 2 27.63 37.20 21.82
C SER A 2 26.20 37.64 22.08
N GLU A 3 25.71 38.64 21.36
CA GLU A 3 24.28 38.92 21.27
C GLU A 3 23.93 38.83 19.78
N PHE A 4 23.68 37.59 19.36
CA PHE A 4 22.96 37.33 18.13
C PHE A 4 21.51 37.13 18.54
N ASP A 5 20.74 38.21 18.47
CA ASP A 5 19.29 38.13 18.49
C ASP A 5 18.75 38.90 17.29
N PRO A 6 18.41 38.22 16.19
CA PRO A 6 17.41 38.71 15.29
C PRO A 6 16.11 37.97 15.60
N ALA A 7 15.19 38.66 16.28
CA ALA A 7 13.78 38.31 16.24
C ALA A 7 13.37 38.08 14.76
N PRO A 8 12.58 37.03 14.45
CA PRO A 8 12.20 36.75 13.08
C PRO A 8 11.33 37.90 12.55
N GLY A 9 11.73 38.47 11.41
CA GLY A 9 10.90 39.41 10.66
C GLY A 9 9.72 38.71 9.99
N ALA A 10 8.68 39.47 9.64
CA ALA A 10 7.43 38.99 9.05
C ALA A 10 7.60 38.10 7.78
N ASP A 11 8.72 38.20 7.06
CA ASP A 11 9.03 37.30 5.92
C ASP A 11 9.22 35.83 6.32
N ASN A 12 9.60 35.56 7.58
CA ASN A 12 9.85 34.20 8.08
C ASN A 12 8.55 33.49 8.44
N ASP A 13 7.55 34.22 8.94
CA ASP A 13 6.21 33.69 9.22
C ASP A 13 5.50 33.28 7.92
N ASP A 14 5.62 34.10 6.89
CA ASP A 14 5.12 33.82 5.53
C ASP A 14 5.78 32.56 4.92
N ALA A 15 7.10 32.40 5.09
CA ALA A 15 7.82 31.22 4.63
C ALA A 15 7.41 29.96 5.40
N PHE A 16 7.26 30.06 6.72
CA PHE A 16 6.83 28.96 7.59
C PHE A 16 5.40 28.50 7.26
N GLN A 17 4.47 29.44 7.08
CA GLN A 17 3.09 29.13 6.68
C GLN A 17 3.01 28.43 5.32
N ARG A 18 3.80 28.89 4.34
CA ARG A 18 3.88 28.24 3.02
C ARG A 18 4.47 26.84 3.11
N TRP A 19 5.50 26.64 3.92
CA TRP A 19 6.07 25.31 4.15
C TRP A 19 5.05 24.37 4.80
N GLN A 20 4.35 24.83 5.84
CA GLN A 20 3.31 24.04 6.51
C GLN A 20 2.17 23.69 5.56
N ALA A 21 1.73 24.64 4.71
CA ALA A 21 0.72 24.38 3.70
C ALA A 21 1.19 23.40 2.60
N ASP A 22 2.46 23.44 2.18
CA ASP A 22 3.04 22.47 1.23
C ASP A 22 3.17 21.08 1.86
N THR A 23 3.52 20.99 3.15
CA THR A 23 3.53 19.72 3.91
C THR A 23 2.12 19.13 4.05
N ASP A 24 1.14 19.94 4.48
CA ASP A 24 -0.25 19.49 4.58
C ASP A 24 -0.82 19.05 3.22
N THR A 25 -0.46 19.77 2.14
CA THR A 25 -0.86 19.38 0.78
C THR A 25 -0.19 18.07 0.35
N PHE A 26 1.08 17.88 0.69
CA PHE A 26 1.79 16.63 0.42
C PHE A 26 1.13 15.45 1.12
N ASP A 27 0.83 15.57 2.43
CA ASP A 27 0.22 14.51 3.23
C ASP A 27 -1.17 14.13 2.69
N ARG A 28 -2.01 15.13 2.36
CA ARG A 28 -3.32 14.87 1.74
C ARG A 28 -3.21 14.18 0.38
N VAL A 29 -2.26 14.57 -0.47
CA VAL A 29 -2.03 13.91 -1.77
C VAL A 29 -1.51 12.49 -1.59
N TYR A 30 -0.61 12.27 -0.62
CA TYR A 30 -0.10 10.96 -0.25
C TYR A 30 -1.24 10.02 0.17
N ASP A 31 -2.06 10.45 1.14
CA ASP A 31 -3.17 9.64 1.64
C ASP A 31 -4.17 9.28 0.53
N VAL A 32 -4.51 10.24 -0.33
CA VAL A 32 -5.42 10.01 -1.45
C VAL A 32 -4.83 9.01 -2.45
N VAL A 33 -3.55 9.17 -2.82
CA VAL A 33 -2.97 8.31 -3.87
C VAL A 33 -2.77 6.87 -3.41
N LEU A 34 -2.57 6.62 -2.11
CA LEU A 34 -2.53 5.25 -1.57
C LEU A 34 -3.85 4.48 -1.76
N GLY A 35 -4.97 5.19 -1.93
CA GLY A 35 -6.27 4.63 -2.28
C GLY A 35 -6.53 4.49 -3.80
N VAL A 36 -5.62 4.95 -4.66
CA VAL A 36 -5.79 4.93 -6.11
C VAL A 36 -5.23 3.62 -6.68
N THR A 37 -6.10 2.62 -6.80
CA THR A 37 -5.78 1.27 -7.35
C THR A 37 -5.85 1.19 -8.86
N THR A 38 -6.26 2.25 -9.55
CA THR A 38 -6.39 2.28 -11.01
C THR A 38 -5.84 3.60 -11.57
N PRO A 39 -5.26 3.61 -12.79
CA PRO A 39 -4.61 4.80 -13.35
C PRO A 39 -5.54 6.01 -13.40
N THR A 40 -5.30 6.99 -12.53
CA THR A 40 -6.17 8.15 -12.32
C THR A 40 -5.43 9.44 -12.62
N THR A 41 -6.10 10.39 -13.27
CA THR A 41 -5.47 11.66 -13.63
C THR A 41 -5.17 12.49 -12.38
N TYR A 42 -4.08 13.25 -12.41
CA TYR A 42 -3.71 14.17 -11.31
C TYR A 42 -4.82 15.17 -10.93
N ARG A 43 -5.74 15.50 -11.84
CA ARG A 43 -6.87 16.41 -11.56
C ARG A 43 -7.88 15.79 -10.60
N VAL A 44 -8.25 14.54 -10.83
CA VAL A 44 -9.17 13.80 -9.96
C VAL A 44 -8.53 13.58 -8.59
N ILE A 45 -7.22 13.32 -8.55
CA ILE A 45 -6.48 13.22 -7.28
C ILE A 45 -6.46 14.57 -6.55
N ALA A 46 -6.24 15.67 -7.27
CA ALA A 46 -6.26 17.03 -6.69
C ALA A 46 -7.61 17.40 -6.07
N GLU A 47 -8.72 17.04 -6.74
CA GLU A 47 -10.08 17.24 -6.21
C GLU A 47 -10.29 16.47 -4.92
N ARG A 48 -9.84 15.20 -4.87
CA ARG A 48 -9.94 14.36 -3.66
C ARG A 48 -9.03 14.85 -2.52
N ALA A 49 -7.87 15.41 -2.84
CA ALA A 49 -6.90 15.94 -1.88
C ALA A 49 -7.18 17.41 -1.48
N ASP A 50 -8.25 18.01 -2.02
CA ASP A 50 -8.61 19.42 -1.82
C ASP A 50 -7.42 20.37 -2.04
N CYS A 51 -6.78 20.24 -3.20
CA CYS A 51 -5.63 21.06 -3.59
C CYS A 51 -5.64 21.43 -5.07
N SER A 52 -4.71 22.30 -5.47
CA SER A 52 -4.60 22.68 -6.89
C SER A 52 -4.05 21.52 -7.73
N ALA A 53 -4.50 21.40 -8.98
CA ALA A 53 -4.03 20.36 -9.89
C ALA A 53 -2.50 20.42 -10.13
N ASN A 54 -1.90 21.61 -10.08
CA ASN A 54 -0.45 21.77 -10.22
C ASN A 54 0.30 21.28 -8.96
N ALA A 55 -0.23 21.56 -7.76
CA ALA A 55 0.32 21.05 -6.51
C ALA A 55 0.24 19.53 -6.45
N ALA A 56 -0.94 18.95 -6.75
CA ALA A 56 -1.10 17.50 -6.83
C ALA A 56 -0.10 16.87 -7.79
N LYS A 57 0.04 17.41 -9.01
CA LYS A 57 1.01 16.90 -9.99
C LYS A 57 2.44 16.94 -9.47
N LYS A 58 2.88 18.05 -8.87
CA LYS A 58 4.22 18.18 -8.28
C LYS A 58 4.48 17.12 -7.21
N HIS A 59 3.53 16.92 -6.29
CA HIS A 59 3.68 15.91 -5.23
C HIS A 59 3.61 14.48 -5.77
N LEU A 60 2.74 14.20 -6.75
CA LEU A 60 2.67 12.90 -7.42
C LEU A 60 3.96 12.56 -8.17
N ASP A 61 4.55 13.52 -8.88
CA ASP A 61 5.84 13.32 -9.55
C ASP A 61 6.95 13.00 -8.53
N ARG A 62 6.98 13.71 -7.39
CA ARG A 62 7.88 13.40 -6.26
C ARG A 62 7.62 12.01 -5.67
N LEU A 63 6.36 11.60 -5.55
CA LEU A 63 5.99 10.27 -5.06
C LEU A 63 6.39 9.16 -6.02
N THR A 64 6.38 9.43 -7.33
CA THR A 64 6.93 8.54 -8.35
C THR A 64 8.45 8.40 -8.23
N GLU A 65 9.17 9.50 -7.97
CA GLU A 65 10.62 9.43 -7.72
C GLU A 65 10.97 8.60 -6.48
N MET A 66 10.09 8.57 -5.47
CA MET A 66 10.25 7.76 -4.26
C MET A 66 9.76 6.31 -4.43
N GLY A 67 9.20 5.94 -5.59
CA GLY A 67 8.66 4.60 -5.85
C GLY A 67 7.32 4.30 -5.17
N VAL A 68 6.64 5.31 -4.62
CA VAL A 68 5.33 5.14 -3.95
C VAL A 68 4.19 5.06 -4.98
N VAL A 69 4.38 5.70 -6.14
CA VAL A 69 3.36 5.90 -7.17
C VAL A 69 3.92 5.55 -8.53
N ARG A 70 3.19 4.72 -9.29
CA ARG A 70 3.49 4.51 -10.71
C ARG A 70 2.82 5.58 -11.55
N LYS A 71 3.57 6.09 -12.52
CA LYS A 71 3.12 7.10 -13.48
C LYS A 71 3.04 6.50 -14.86
N ASP A 72 1.87 6.58 -15.48
CA ASP A 72 1.71 6.30 -16.90
C ASP A 72 2.04 7.57 -17.70
N GLU A 73 3.27 7.60 -18.23
CA GLU A 73 3.77 8.70 -19.06
C GLU A 73 3.18 8.72 -20.48
N GLN A 74 2.62 7.60 -20.94
CA GLN A 74 2.03 7.49 -22.28
C GLN A 74 0.62 8.10 -22.29
N SER A 75 -0.05 8.12 -21.13
CA SER A 75 -1.36 8.77 -20.98
C SER A 75 -1.28 10.29 -21.13
N ARG A 76 -2.24 10.87 -21.86
CA ARG A 76 -2.45 12.31 -21.97
C ARG A 76 -3.88 12.66 -21.57
N PRO A 77 -4.11 13.31 -20.41
CA PRO A 77 -3.13 13.72 -19.40
C PRO A 77 -2.51 12.53 -18.63
N ALA A 78 -1.33 12.75 -18.03
CA ALA A 78 -0.65 11.74 -17.22
C ALA A 78 -1.56 11.17 -16.11
N ARG A 79 -1.43 9.86 -15.89
CA ARG A 79 -2.19 9.11 -14.88
C ARG A 79 -1.24 8.51 -13.86
N TYR A 80 -1.74 8.38 -12.65
CA TYR A 80 -1.02 7.95 -11.48
C TYR A 80 -1.84 6.87 -10.78
N GLU A 81 -1.16 5.89 -10.22
CA GLU A 81 -1.71 4.85 -9.37
C GLU A 81 -0.70 4.50 -8.30
N ARG A 82 -1.14 3.97 -7.17
CA ARG A 82 -0.23 3.48 -6.13
C ARG A 82 0.65 2.37 -6.68
N ASP A 83 1.86 2.26 -6.15
CA ASP A 83 2.69 1.08 -6.33
C ASP A 83 2.32 0.04 -5.26
N ASP A 84 1.64 -1.03 -5.65
CA ASP A 84 1.24 -2.10 -4.71
C ASP A 84 2.47 -2.77 -4.07
N GLY A 85 3.59 -2.90 -4.79
CA GLY A 85 4.81 -3.50 -4.26
C GLY A 85 5.45 -2.65 -3.16
N TYR A 86 5.36 -1.32 -3.26
CA TYR A 86 5.76 -0.41 -2.19
C TYR A 86 4.94 -0.64 -0.91
N LEU A 87 3.62 -0.81 -1.04
CA LEU A 87 2.73 -1.04 0.09
C LEU A 87 2.94 -2.41 0.73
N GLU A 88 3.11 -3.46 -0.08
CA GLU A 88 3.45 -4.80 0.39
C GLU A 88 4.76 -4.79 1.18
N TRP A 89 5.79 -4.10 0.67
CA TRP A 89 7.06 -3.96 1.37
C TRP A 89 6.94 -3.17 2.68
N GLN A 90 6.21 -2.05 2.69
CA GLN A 90 5.93 -1.26 3.91
C GLN A 90 5.32 -2.12 5.00
N GLU A 91 4.32 -2.90 4.63
CA GLU A 91 3.57 -3.76 5.54
C GLU A 91 4.41 -4.95 6.03
N ALA A 92 5.11 -5.65 5.15
CA ALA A 92 6.02 -6.73 5.55
C ALA A 92 7.13 -6.23 6.49
N ARG A 93 7.67 -5.03 6.23
CA ARG A 93 8.65 -4.38 7.09
C ARG A 93 8.06 -3.98 8.44
N ARG A 94 6.77 -3.67 8.51
CA ARG A 94 6.08 -3.41 9.79
C ARG A 94 5.96 -4.71 10.58
N ILE A 95 5.48 -5.78 9.97
CA ILE A 95 5.39 -7.12 10.57
C ILE A 95 6.76 -7.57 11.11
N ALA A 96 7.81 -7.47 10.29
CA ALA A 96 9.17 -7.85 10.68
C ALA A 96 9.76 -7.02 11.84
N ARG A 97 9.21 -5.83 12.12
CA ARG A 97 9.63 -4.97 13.25
C ARG A 97 8.81 -5.23 14.51
N GLU A 98 7.55 -5.60 14.34
CA GLU A 98 6.59 -5.74 15.45
C GLU A 98 6.55 -7.17 16.02
N LEU A 99 6.85 -8.18 15.19
CA LEU A 99 6.83 -9.58 15.57
C LEU A 99 8.24 -10.18 15.61
N SER A 100 8.43 -11.17 16.47
CA SER A 100 9.60 -12.05 16.47
C SER A 100 9.62 -12.96 15.23
N VAL A 101 10.81 -13.46 14.90
CA VAL A 101 10.96 -14.41 13.77
C VAL A 101 10.14 -15.67 14.02
N GLU A 102 10.07 -16.14 15.26
CA GLU A 102 9.28 -17.29 15.67
C GLU A 102 7.78 -17.06 15.46
N GLU A 103 7.23 -15.91 15.90
CA GLU A 103 5.81 -15.57 15.68
C GLU A 103 5.45 -15.48 14.19
N ILE A 104 6.37 -14.96 13.37
CA ILE A 104 6.18 -14.89 11.92
C ILE A 104 6.17 -16.32 11.32
N ILE A 105 7.08 -17.20 11.76
CA ILE A 105 7.13 -18.60 11.31
C ILE A 105 5.86 -19.35 11.69
N ASP A 106 5.39 -19.20 12.94
CA ASP A 106 4.17 -19.85 13.41
C ASP A 106 2.96 -19.37 12.59
N ARG A 107 2.87 -18.06 12.32
CA ARG A 107 1.79 -17.51 11.51
C ARG A 107 1.84 -17.99 10.06
N VAL A 108 3.02 -18.15 9.47
CA VAL A 108 3.19 -18.75 8.13
C VAL A 108 2.65 -20.18 8.13
N ALA A 109 3.01 -21.00 9.13
CA ALA A 109 2.55 -22.38 9.22
C ALA A 109 1.01 -22.49 9.36
N ASP A 110 0.40 -21.60 10.15
CA ASP A 110 -1.06 -21.51 10.27
C ASP A 110 -1.74 -21.17 8.93
N LEU A 111 -1.19 -20.20 8.20
CA LEU A 111 -1.70 -19.76 6.91
C LEU A 111 -1.55 -20.85 5.83
N GLU A 112 -0.43 -21.60 5.84
CA GLU A 112 -0.23 -22.76 4.95
C GLU A 112 -1.26 -23.87 5.22
N ALA A 113 -1.56 -24.15 6.50
CA ALA A 113 -2.57 -25.15 6.88
C ALA A 113 -3.99 -24.72 6.46
N GLU A 114 -4.31 -23.44 6.60
CA GLU A 114 -5.58 -22.86 6.16
C GLU A 114 -5.70 -22.90 4.62
N GLN A 115 -4.63 -22.54 3.91
CA GLN A 115 -4.57 -22.67 2.45
C GLN A 115 -4.82 -24.12 2.01
N GLN A 116 -4.15 -25.09 2.64
CA GLN A 116 -4.33 -26.50 2.30
C GLN A 116 -5.78 -26.98 2.50
N THR A 117 -6.51 -26.39 3.45
CA THR A 117 -7.93 -26.69 3.67
C THR A 117 -8.78 -26.20 2.50
N TYR A 118 -8.52 -24.98 1.99
CA TYR A 118 -9.21 -24.47 0.81
C TYR A 118 -8.85 -25.22 -0.47
N GLU A 119 -7.58 -25.57 -0.65
CA GLU A 119 -7.12 -26.33 -1.81
C GLU A 119 -7.79 -27.70 -1.90
N GLN A 120 -7.96 -28.37 -0.75
CA GLN A 120 -8.72 -29.63 -0.68
C GLN A 120 -10.22 -29.42 -0.92
N ARG A 121 -10.81 -28.33 -0.40
CA ARG A 121 -12.23 -28.02 -0.56
C ARG A 121 -12.61 -27.73 -2.01
N PHE A 122 -11.75 -27.01 -2.73
CA PHE A 122 -12.01 -26.54 -4.09
C PHE A 122 -11.26 -27.32 -5.18
N GLU A 123 -10.43 -28.29 -4.79
CA GLU A 123 -9.65 -29.17 -5.67
C GLU A 123 -8.75 -28.40 -6.65
N THR A 124 -8.24 -27.25 -6.21
CA THR A 124 -7.35 -26.37 -6.98
C THR A 124 -6.36 -25.68 -6.06
N ALA A 125 -5.21 -25.26 -6.59
CA ALA A 125 -4.23 -24.44 -5.88
C ALA A 125 -4.43 -22.92 -6.09
N ASP A 126 -5.34 -22.54 -7.00
CA ASP A 126 -5.56 -21.15 -7.39
C ASP A 126 -6.99 -20.71 -7.04
N PRO A 127 -7.18 -19.80 -6.06
CA PRO A 127 -8.50 -19.28 -5.74
C PRO A 127 -9.20 -18.57 -6.90
N GLU A 128 -8.47 -17.99 -7.85
CA GLU A 128 -9.07 -17.31 -9.01
C GLU A 128 -9.69 -18.29 -10.02
N SER A 129 -9.28 -19.56 -9.97
CA SER A 129 -9.83 -20.61 -10.84
C SER A 129 -11.19 -21.14 -10.37
N VAL A 130 -11.61 -20.82 -9.14
CA VAL A 130 -12.87 -21.31 -8.57
C VAL A 130 -14.06 -20.60 -9.21
N THR A 131 -14.88 -21.36 -9.92
CA THR A 131 -16.15 -20.85 -10.46
C THR A 131 -17.17 -20.74 -9.32
N VAL A 132 -17.72 -19.56 -9.11
CA VAL A 132 -18.62 -19.28 -7.97
C VAL A 132 -20.10 -19.23 -8.38
N PHE A 133 -20.39 -18.91 -9.64
CA PHE A 133 -21.75 -18.61 -10.13
C PHE A 133 -22.58 -19.82 -10.58
N GLU A 134 -22.11 -21.04 -10.35
CA GLU A 134 -22.79 -22.27 -10.83
C GLU A 134 -23.82 -22.83 -9.83
N LEU A 135 -24.12 -22.11 -8.74
CA LEU A 135 -25.05 -22.54 -7.71
C LEU A 135 -26.40 -21.83 -7.85
N ASP A 136 -27.48 -22.63 -7.97
CA ASP A 136 -28.87 -22.13 -8.01
C ASP A 136 -29.39 -21.71 -6.62
N ASP A 137 -28.71 -22.12 -5.54
CA ASP A 137 -29.01 -21.75 -4.17
C ASP A 137 -28.22 -20.51 -3.75
N HIS A 138 -28.94 -19.44 -3.40
CA HIS A 138 -28.36 -18.16 -3.01
C HIS A 138 -27.54 -18.24 -1.71
N GLU A 139 -27.91 -19.09 -0.75
CA GLU A 139 -27.17 -19.22 0.51
C GLU A 139 -25.84 -19.96 0.29
N ALA A 140 -25.89 -21.07 -0.45
CA ALA A 140 -24.69 -21.79 -0.88
C ALA A 140 -23.77 -20.94 -1.78
N LEU A 141 -24.35 -20.10 -2.65
CA LEU A 141 -23.61 -19.13 -3.46
C LEU A 141 -22.85 -18.12 -2.57
N HIS A 142 -23.52 -17.54 -1.58
CA HIS A 142 -22.90 -16.57 -0.67
C HIS A 142 -21.77 -17.20 0.15
N GLU A 143 -22.00 -18.39 0.71
CA GLU A 143 -20.97 -19.12 1.46
C GLU A 143 -19.75 -19.43 0.57
N ARG A 144 -19.99 -19.84 -0.69
CA ARG A 144 -18.90 -20.11 -1.64
C ARG A 144 -18.14 -18.84 -1.98
N MET A 145 -18.81 -17.72 -2.23
CA MET A 145 -18.16 -16.42 -2.47
C MET A 145 -17.29 -16.02 -1.29
N GLN A 146 -17.82 -16.13 -0.07
CA GLN A 146 -17.09 -15.82 1.15
C GLN A 146 -15.84 -16.70 1.29
N ALA A 147 -15.99 -18.02 1.14
CA ALA A 147 -14.87 -18.95 1.25
C ALA A 147 -13.77 -18.68 0.21
N VAL A 148 -14.13 -18.32 -1.03
CA VAL A 148 -13.13 -17.93 -2.05
C VAL A 148 -12.45 -16.61 -1.70
N SER A 149 -13.19 -15.61 -1.21
CA SER A 149 -12.61 -14.34 -0.76
C SER A 149 -11.69 -14.51 0.45
N GLU A 150 -12.05 -15.36 1.42
CA GLU A 150 -11.20 -15.70 2.55
C GLU A 150 -9.94 -16.42 2.09
N TRP A 151 -10.06 -17.38 1.16
CA TRP A 151 -8.89 -18.05 0.59
C TRP A 151 -7.94 -17.07 -0.12
N GLN A 152 -8.46 -16.13 -0.92
CA GLN A 152 -7.65 -15.07 -1.53
C GLN A 152 -6.92 -14.21 -0.49
N ALA A 153 -7.59 -13.89 0.62
CA ALA A 153 -6.98 -13.17 1.74
C ALA A 153 -5.88 -13.99 2.40
N THR A 154 -6.11 -15.27 2.70
CA THR A 154 -5.09 -16.19 3.25
C THR A 154 -3.87 -16.29 2.34
N THR A 155 -4.06 -16.43 1.02
CA THR A 155 -2.95 -16.47 0.05
C THR A 155 -2.16 -15.15 0.04
N ARG A 156 -2.84 -14.00 0.12
CA ARG A 156 -2.18 -12.70 0.20
C ARG A 156 -1.39 -12.55 1.49
N ASP A 157 -1.99 -12.91 2.62
CA ASP A 157 -1.35 -12.83 3.94
C ASP A 157 -0.14 -13.76 4.01
N LEU A 158 -0.22 -14.97 3.46
CA LEU A 158 0.91 -15.89 3.42
C LEU A 158 2.12 -15.26 2.71
N ARG A 159 1.93 -14.72 1.50
CA ARG A 159 2.99 -14.03 0.75
C ARG A 159 3.60 -12.86 1.54
N LEU A 160 2.75 -12.10 2.23
CA LEU A 160 3.16 -10.96 3.04
C LEU A 160 3.99 -11.38 4.26
N TYR A 161 3.57 -12.42 4.98
CA TYR A 161 4.30 -12.96 6.13
C TYR A 161 5.59 -13.68 5.70
N GLU A 162 5.62 -14.33 4.55
CA GLU A 162 6.86 -14.87 3.97
C GLU A 162 7.87 -13.76 3.65
N LEU A 163 7.41 -12.65 3.05
CA LEU A 163 8.25 -11.49 2.80
C LEU A 163 8.76 -10.89 4.12
N ALA A 164 7.90 -10.76 5.13
CA ALA A 164 8.29 -10.29 6.45
C ALA A 164 9.34 -11.22 7.10
N ARG A 165 9.18 -12.54 6.96
CA ARG A 165 10.15 -13.54 7.44
C ARG A 165 11.51 -13.34 6.78
N GLN A 166 11.55 -13.17 5.46
CA GLN A 166 12.79 -12.91 4.73
C GLN A 166 13.47 -11.62 5.21
N LEU A 167 12.70 -10.54 5.37
CA LEU A 167 13.21 -9.28 5.89
C LEU A 167 13.77 -9.43 7.31
N ALA A 168 13.08 -10.14 8.19
CA ALA A 168 13.52 -10.36 9.57
C ALA A 168 14.80 -11.21 9.64
N GLN A 169 14.94 -12.21 8.77
CA GLN A 169 16.13 -13.07 8.71
C GLN A 169 17.36 -12.37 8.11
N ASN A 170 17.14 -11.39 7.24
CA ASN A 170 18.18 -10.67 6.52
C ASN A 170 18.49 -9.27 7.13
N ASP A 171 18.17 -9.03 8.40
CA ASP A 171 18.37 -7.73 9.08
C ASP A 171 17.75 -6.54 8.32
N GLY A 172 16.57 -6.75 7.72
CA GLY A 172 15.83 -5.75 6.94
C GLY A 172 16.21 -5.67 5.46
N HIS A 173 17.09 -6.54 4.96
CA HIS A 173 17.46 -6.60 3.54
C HIS A 173 16.60 -7.59 2.75
N LEU A 174 16.28 -7.25 1.49
CA LEU A 174 15.56 -8.14 0.58
C LEU A 174 16.45 -9.23 -0.03
N ILE A 175 17.77 -9.07 0.06
CA ILE A 175 18.76 -10.02 -0.45
C ILE A 175 19.67 -10.42 0.72
N PRO A 176 19.97 -11.71 0.90
CA PRO A 176 20.93 -12.16 1.91
C PRO A 176 22.28 -11.48 1.74
N ALA A 177 22.91 -11.09 2.85
CA ALA A 177 24.25 -10.50 2.87
C ALA A 177 25.36 -11.51 2.51
#